data_AF-A0ABC8R8Q4-F1
#
_entry.id   AF-A0ABC8R8Q4-F1
#
_cell.length_a   1.000
_cell.length_b   1.000
_cell.length_c   1.000
_cell.angle_alpha   90.00
_cell.angle_beta   90.00
_cell.angle_gamma   90.00
#
_symmetry.space_group_name_H-M   'P 1'
#
loop_
_entity.id
_entity.type
_entity.pdbx_description
1 polymer ?
#
loop_
_entity_poly.entity_id
_entity_poly.type
_entity_poly.pdbx_seq_one_letter_code
_entity_poly.pdbx_strand_id
1 'polypeptide(L)'
;MWRCVSRGLGISSKRSISGESLRPHFSRLFSTQSVRPLPSLVNSHELESYAECGRFVIHSGYHTYDAVVVGAGGAGLRAAIGLSEHGFNTACITKLFPTRSHTVAAQGGINAALGNMTEDDWRWHMYDTVKGSDWL
;
A
#
# COMPACT_ATOMS: atom_id res chain seq x y z
N MET A 1 8.32 26.94 14.49
CA MET A 1 9.68 26.37 14.65
C MET A 1 9.66 25.42 15.83
N TRP A 2 9.30 24.15 15.61
CA TRP A 2 9.40 23.11 16.64
C TRP A 2 10.43 22.09 16.18
N ARG A 3 11.43 21.87 17.04
CA ARG A 3 12.65 21.09 16.78
C ARG A 3 12.34 19.60 16.75
N CYS A 4 12.83 18.94 15.70
CA CYS A 4 12.99 17.50 15.60
C CYS A 4 14.10 17.03 16.57
N VAL A 5 13.80 16.09 17.46
CA VAL A 5 14.82 15.37 18.25
C VAL A 5 14.82 13.92 17.77
N SER A 6 15.70 13.62 16.81
CA SER A 6 16.01 12.26 16.41
C SER A 6 16.96 11.64 17.43
N ARG A 7 16.51 10.61 18.17
CA ARG A 7 17.43 9.65 18.81
C ARG A 7 17.14 8.26 18.25
N GLY A 8 18.14 7.73 17.54
CA GLY A 8 18.14 6.37 17.03
C GLY A 8 18.28 5.36 18.17
N LEU A 9 17.41 4.36 18.16
CA LEU A 9 17.57 3.15 18.95
C LEU A 9 18.00 2.04 18.00
N GLY A 10 19.30 1.75 18.01
CA GLY A 10 19.85 0.53 17.45
C GLY A 10 19.63 -0.62 18.42
N ILE A 11 18.95 -1.67 17.98
CA ILE A 11 18.88 -2.94 18.68
C ILE A 11 19.54 -3.99 17.78
N SER A 12 20.69 -4.49 18.23
CA SER A 12 21.41 -5.62 17.67
C SER A 12 21.60 -6.64 18.77
N SER A 13 21.05 -7.85 18.62
CA SER A 13 21.69 -9.11 19.04
C SER A 13 20.83 -10.35 18.70
N LYS A 14 21.30 -11.07 17.67
CA LYS A 14 21.41 -12.54 17.51
C LYS A 14 20.34 -13.47 18.12
N ARG A 15 19.65 -14.21 17.24
CA ARG A 15 19.28 -15.62 17.48
C ARG A 15 19.62 -16.45 16.24
N SER A 16 20.54 -17.38 16.42
CA SER A 16 21.05 -18.32 15.40
C SER A 16 20.10 -19.51 15.28
N ILE A 17 19.60 -19.78 14.08
CA ILE A 17 19.06 -21.09 13.71
C ILE A 17 19.84 -21.54 12.47
N SER A 18 20.46 -22.70 12.62
CA SER A 18 21.24 -23.44 11.63
C SER A 18 20.35 -24.05 10.54
N GLY A 19 20.84 -24.04 9.29
CA GLY A 19 20.51 -25.08 8.31
C GLY A 19 19.81 -24.62 7.02
N GLU A 20 20.53 -24.77 5.91
CA GLU A 20 20.06 -25.10 4.55
C GLU A 20 19.43 -24.02 3.63
N SER A 21 20.32 -23.39 2.85
CA SER A 21 20.30 -23.28 1.38
C SER A 21 18.95 -23.11 0.65
N LEU A 22 18.52 -21.85 0.43
CA LEU A 22 17.83 -21.44 -0.80
C LEU A 22 18.28 -20.03 -1.19
N ARG A 23 19.05 -19.92 -2.29
CA ARG A 23 19.46 -18.64 -2.89
C ARG A 23 18.27 -18.10 -3.68
N PRO A 24 17.78 -16.86 -3.44
CA PRO A 24 16.97 -16.20 -4.45
C PRO A 24 17.91 -15.65 -5.53
N HIS A 25 17.81 -16.19 -6.74
CA HIS A 25 18.44 -15.66 -7.93
C HIS A 25 17.89 -14.26 -8.23
N PHE A 26 18.56 -13.25 -7.69
CA PHE A 26 18.43 -11.86 -8.12
C PHE A 26 19.36 -11.65 -9.32
N SER A 27 18.86 -11.75 -10.55
CA SER A 27 19.49 -11.12 -11.72
C SER A 27 18.67 -11.29 -12.99
N ARG A 28 18.38 -10.14 -13.63
CA ARG A 28 18.01 -9.94 -15.05
C ARG A 28 16.58 -10.43 -15.37
N LEU A 29 15.67 -9.61 -15.90
CA LEU A 29 15.80 -8.83 -17.13
C LEU A 29 14.85 -7.62 -17.09
N PHE A 30 15.41 -6.42 -17.07
CA PHE A 30 14.85 -5.35 -17.90
C PHE A 30 15.08 -5.78 -19.36
N SER A 31 14.10 -6.46 -19.95
CA SER A 31 14.10 -6.78 -21.38
C SER A 31 13.29 -5.71 -22.09
N THR A 32 13.97 -4.72 -22.67
CA THR A 32 13.41 -3.92 -23.76
C THR A 32 13.41 -4.77 -25.01
N GLN A 33 12.40 -5.61 -25.20
CA GLN A 33 12.16 -6.23 -26.50
C GLN A 33 10.97 -5.54 -27.15
N SER A 34 11.27 -4.74 -28.17
CA SER A 34 10.31 -4.31 -29.18
C SER A 34 9.74 -5.55 -29.87
N VAL A 35 8.49 -5.89 -29.60
CA VAL A 35 7.80 -6.97 -30.32
C VAL A 35 7.16 -6.36 -31.57
N ARG A 36 7.70 -6.69 -32.75
CA ARG A 36 7.00 -6.48 -34.02
C ARG A 36 5.94 -7.58 -34.15
N PRO A 37 4.68 -7.27 -34.49
CA PRO A 37 3.70 -8.31 -34.73
C PRO A 37 3.86 -8.88 -36.15
N LEU A 38 3.93 -10.21 -36.25
CA LEU A 38 3.68 -10.97 -37.48
C LEU A 38 2.18 -11.33 -37.50
N PRO A 39 1.45 -11.15 -38.62
CA PRO A 39 0.06 -11.58 -38.69
C PRO A 39 0.03 -13.05 -39.12
N SER A 40 -0.41 -13.94 -38.23
CA SER A 40 -0.84 -15.28 -38.65
C SER A 40 -1.98 -15.80 -37.78
N LEU A 41 -3.18 -15.68 -38.34
CA LEU A 41 -4.32 -16.61 -38.23
C LEU A 41 -4.57 -17.22 -36.85
N VAL A 42 -5.31 -16.50 -35.98
CA VAL A 42 -5.97 -17.10 -34.82
C VAL A 42 -7.36 -16.47 -34.65
N ASN A 43 -8.31 -17.30 -34.20
CA ASN A 43 -9.77 -17.17 -34.31
C ASN A 43 -10.39 -15.84 -33.82
N SER A 44 -11.46 -15.45 -34.50
CA SER A 44 -12.15 -14.16 -34.42
C SER A 44 -13.09 -13.95 -33.21
N HIS A 45 -12.67 -14.27 -31.98
CA HIS A 45 -13.53 -14.08 -30.79
C HIS A 45 -12.95 -13.27 -29.61
N GLU A 46 -11.78 -12.64 -29.76
CA GLU A 46 -11.27 -11.66 -28.80
C GLU A 46 -11.00 -10.33 -29.52
N LEU A 47 -12.01 -9.46 -29.55
CA LEU A 47 -11.82 -8.06 -29.89
C LEU A 47 -11.31 -7.32 -28.66
N GLU A 48 -10.00 -7.44 -28.46
CA GLU A 48 -9.25 -6.70 -27.47
C GLU A 48 -9.24 -5.21 -27.86
N SER A 49 -10.17 -4.43 -27.30
CA SER A 49 -10.35 -3.02 -27.65
C SER A 49 -9.31 -2.13 -26.93
N TYR A 50 -8.12 -2.04 -27.53
CA TYR A 50 -7.06 -1.16 -27.06
C TYR A 50 -7.39 0.30 -27.39
N ALA A 51 -8.08 1.00 -26.48
CA ALA A 51 -8.22 2.45 -26.57
C ALA A 51 -6.88 3.11 -26.21
N GLU A 52 -6.18 3.66 -27.20
CA GLU A 52 -4.90 4.34 -27.01
C GLU A 52 -5.12 5.77 -26.50
N CYS A 53 -5.43 5.90 -25.20
CA CYS A 53 -5.41 7.18 -24.49
C CYS A 53 -3.98 7.48 -24.02
N GLY A 54 -3.06 7.70 -24.97
CA GLY A 54 -1.69 8.18 -24.75
C GLY A 54 -0.79 7.28 -23.89
N ARG A 55 0.23 6.64 -24.48
CA ARG A 55 1.32 5.89 -23.79
C ARG A 55 0.90 4.92 -22.66
N PHE A 56 -0.37 4.54 -22.59
CA PHE A 56 -0.90 3.56 -21.65
C PHE A 56 -1.75 2.58 -22.44
N VAL A 57 -1.39 1.30 -22.36
CA VAL A 57 -2.14 0.20 -22.98
C VAL A 57 -3.34 -0.08 -22.08
N ILE A 58 -4.53 0.37 -22.50
CA ILE A 58 -5.79 0.02 -21.82
C ILE A 58 -6.14 -1.40 -22.27
N HIS A 59 -6.01 -2.38 -21.38
CA HIS A 59 -6.58 -3.71 -21.61
C HIS A 59 -8.09 -3.59 -21.42
N SER A 60 -8.84 -3.78 -22.51
CA SER A 60 -10.30 -3.77 -22.52
C SER A 60 -10.84 -5.07 -21.89
N GLY A 61 -10.82 -5.12 -20.57
CA GLY A 61 -11.42 -6.19 -19.78
C GLY A 61 -12.15 -5.62 -18.57
N TYR A 62 -13.32 -6.18 -18.26
CA TYR A 62 -13.98 -5.93 -16.99
C TYR A 62 -13.37 -6.83 -15.93
N HIS A 63 -12.94 -6.25 -14.80
CA HIS A 63 -12.45 -7.01 -13.66
C HIS A 63 -13.51 -7.07 -12.56
N THR A 64 -13.73 -8.26 -12.01
CA THR A 64 -14.70 -8.50 -10.92
C THR A 64 -13.96 -8.73 -9.61
N TYR A 65 -14.35 -8.00 -8.58
CA TYR A 65 -13.79 -8.05 -7.23
C TYR A 65 -14.93 -7.89 -6.22
N ASP A 66 -14.75 -8.41 -5.01
CA ASP A 66 -15.73 -8.25 -3.93
C ASP A 66 -15.66 -6.84 -3.34
N ALA A 67 -14.47 -6.25 -3.31
CA ALA A 67 -14.24 -4.89 -2.86
C ALA A 67 -13.12 -4.21 -3.65
N VAL A 68 -13.26 -2.89 -3.85
CA VAL A 68 -12.25 -2.05 -4.49
C VAL A 68 -11.87 -0.92 -3.54
N VAL A 69 -10.58 -0.83 -3.22
CA VAL A 69 -9.99 0.25 -2.42
C VAL A 69 -9.30 1.23 -3.33
N VAL A 70 -9.75 2.49 -3.31
CA VAL A 70 -9.16 3.57 -4.10
C VAL A 70 -8.25 4.42 -3.21
N GLY A 71 -6.95 4.30 -3.44
CA GLY A 71 -5.88 4.99 -2.71
C GLY A 71 -5.04 4.03 -1.86
N ALA A 72 -3.72 4.08 -2.03
CA ALA A 72 -2.76 3.26 -1.28
C ALA A 72 -2.00 4.07 -0.21
N GLY A 73 -2.71 4.97 0.48
CA GLY A 73 -2.22 5.63 1.70
C GLY A 73 -2.36 4.73 2.94
N GLY A 74 -2.03 5.26 4.12
CA GLY A 74 -2.14 4.47 5.37
C GLY A 74 -3.52 3.85 5.60
N ALA A 75 -4.59 4.62 5.37
CA ALA A 75 -5.96 4.13 5.49
C ALA A 75 -6.31 3.05 4.45
N GLY A 76 -5.99 3.30 3.17
CA GLY A 76 -6.34 2.38 2.09
C GLY A 76 -5.57 1.06 2.15
N LEU A 77 -4.27 1.10 2.49
CA LEU A 77 -3.51 -0.13 2.71
C LEU A 77 -4.03 -0.91 3.91
N ARG A 78 -4.41 -0.24 5.01
CA ARG A 78 -4.99 -0.94 6.18
C ARG A 78 -6.34 -1.57 5.85
N ALA A 79 -7.18 -0.90 5.07
CA ALA A 79 -8.46 -1.43 4.61
C ALA A 79 -8.26 -2.62 3.66
N ALA A 80 -7.35 -2.52 2.68
CA ALA A 80 -7.07 -3.58 1.72
C ALA A 80 -6.56 -4.86 2.41
N ILE A 81 -5.62 -4.73 3.36
CA ILE A 81 -5.13 -5.87 4.16
C ILE A 81 -6.28 -6.47 4.97
N GLY A 82 -7.05 -5.64 5.68
CA GLY A 82 -8.17 -6.14 6.48
C GLY A 82 -9.19 -6.92 5.67
N LEU A 83 -9.54 -6.44 4.46
CA LEU A 83 -10.47 -7.16 3.58
C LEU A 83 -9.86 -8.46 3.05
N SER A 84 -8.58 -8.46 2.66
CA SER A 84 -7.88 -9.67 2.22
C SER A 84 -7.78 -10.72 3.35
N GLU A 85 -7.53 -10.29 4.59
CA GLU A 85 -7.47 -11.18 5.77
C GLU A 85 -8.82 -11.86 6.07
N HIS A 86 -9.93 -11.22 5.73
CA HIS A 86 -11.27 -11.79 5.86
C HIS A 86 -11.71 -12.61 4.63
N GLY A 87 -10.80 -12.84 3.67
CA GLY A 87 -11.03 -13.69 2.50
C GLY A 87 -11.74 -13.01 1.32
N PHE A 88 -11.90 -11.68 1.34
CA PHE A 88 -12.47 -10.95 0.21
C PHE A 88 -11.45 -10.79 -0.91
N ASN A 89 -11.88 -11.00 -2.15
CA ASN A 89 -11.06 -10.69 -3.32
C ASN A 89 -11.03 -9.17 -3.54
N THR A 90 -9.93 -8.53 -3.13
CA THR A 90 -9.83 -7.07 -3.09
C THR A 90 -8.83 -6.48 -4.07
N ALA A 91 -9.26 -5.48 -4.82
CA ALA A 91 -8.37 -4.66 -5.64
C ALA A 91 -7.97 -3.37 -4.89
N CYS A 92 -6.67 -3.08 -4.81
CA CYS A 92 -6.16 -1.80 -4.31
C CYS A 92 -5.60 -0.99 -5.48
N ILE A 93 -6.24 0.13 -5.81
CA ILE A 93 -5.91 0.96 -6.96
C ILE A 93 -5.32 2.29 -6.47
N THR A 94 -4.18 2.70 -7.03
CA THR A 94 -3.52 3.94 -6.64
C THR A 94 -2.87 4.62 -7.83
N LYS A 95 -2.95 5.96 -7.86
CA LYS A 95 -2.27 6.79 -8.86
C LYS A 95 -0.75 6.84 -8.64
N LEU A 96 -0.33 6.76 -7.40
CA LEU A 96 1.09 6.83 -7.00
C LEU A 96 1.54 5.48 -6.48
N PHE A 97 2.85 5.21 -6.57
CA PHE A 97 3.44 4.08 -5.86
C PHE A 97 3.12 4.20 -4.36
N PRO A 98 2.69 3.12 -3.66
CA PRO A 98 2.09 3.21 -2.33
C PRO A 98 2.91 4.02 -1.30
N THR A 99 4.24 3.89 -1.31
CA THR A 99 5.13 4.60 -0.38
C THR A 99 5.32 6.09 -0.69
N ARG A 100 4.74 6.59 -1.79
CA ARG A 100 4.71 8.01 -2.16
C ARG A 100 3.35 8.67 -1.87
N SER A 101 2.47 7.99 -1.14
CA SER A 101 1.25 8.59 -0.61
C SER A 101 1.60 9.67 0.44
N HIS A 102 0.75 10.69 0.60
CA HIS A 102 1.02 11.80 1.53
C HIS A 102 1.15 11.36 3.01
N THR A 103 0.68 10.16 3.34
CA THR A 103 0.94 9.54 4.65
C THR A 103 2.43 9.46 4.97
N VAL A 104 3.32 9.35 3.96
CA VAL A 104 4.78 9.32 4.14
C VAL A 104 5.35 10.61 4.74
N ALA A 105 4.64 11.73 4.60
CA ALA A 105 5.09 13.04 5.08
C ALA A 105 4.71 13.33 6.54
N ALA A 106 3.99 12.42 7.22
CA ALA A 106 3.61 12.60 8.62
C ALA A 106 4.85 12.58 9.54
N GLN A 107 4.92 13.53 10.49
CA GLN A 107 6.10 13.70 11.37
C GLN A 107 5.80 13.53 12.86
N GLY A 108 4.62 13.95 13.34
CA GLY A 108 4.32 14.02 14.77
C GLY A 108 4.19 12.65 15.43
N GLY A 109 3.19 11.87 15.00
CA GLY A 109 2.88 10.56 15.57
C GLY A 109 1.40 10.22 15.43
N ILE A 110 0.96 9.20 16.17
CA ILE A 110 -0.43 8.78 16.32
C ILE A 110 -0.82 8.89 17.79
N ASN A 111 -1.93 9.57 18.08
CA ASN A 111 -2.44 9.70 19.45
C ASN A 111 -3.15 8.40 19.86
N ALA A 112 -2.80 7.88 21.03
CA ALA A 112 -3.46 6.72 21.63
C ALA A 112 -3.29 6.77 23.15
N ALA A 113 -4.37 6.51 23.89
CA ALA A 113 -4.36 6.49 25.35
C ALA A 113 -3.76 5.16 25.86
N LEU A 114 -2.44 5.02 25.76
CA LEU A 114 -1.70 3.81 26.13
C LEU A 114 -1.18 3.82 27.57
N GLY A 115 -1.11 4.98 28.22
CA GLY A 115 -0.62 5.10 29.60
C GLY A 115 0.89 4.86 29.79
N ASN A 116 1.70 4.95 28.72
CA ASN A 116 3.13 4.59 28.77
C ASN A 116 4.01 5.58 29.57
N MET A 117 3.60 6.85 29.67
CA MET A 117 4.37 7.91 30.36
C MET A 117 3.73 8.32 31.68
N THR A 118 2.41 8.44 31.69
CA THR A 118 1.57 8.77 32.84
C THR A 118 0.27 7.98 32.72
N GLU A 119 -0.50 7.89 33.80
CA GLU A 119 -1.86 7.35 33.75
C GLU A 119 -2.69 8.09 32.70
N ASP A 120 -3.50 7.32 31.95
CA ASP A 120 -4.25 7.81 30.79
C ASP A 120 -5.57 7.03 30.64
N ASP A 121 -6.62 7.69 30.16
CA ASP A 121 -7.94 7.10 29.88
C ASP A 121 -8.39 7.54 28.48
N TRP A 122 -8.87 6.60 27.67
CA TRP A 122 -9.41 6.87 26.34
C TRP A 122 -10.56 7.89 26.36
N ARG A 123 -11.30 7.99 27.47
CA ARG A 123 -12.37 8.98 27.66
C ARG A 123 -11.83 10.40 27.68
N TRP A 124 -10.62 10.62 28.22
CA TRP A 124 -9.96 11.92 28.19
C TRP A 124 -9.59 12.30 26.76
N HIS A 125 -9.04 11.36 25.99
CA HIS A 125 -8.74 11.55 24.57
C HIS A 125 -10.02 11.81 23.74
N MET A 126 -11.12 11.11 24.04
CA MET A 126 -12.42 11.39 23.40
C MET A 126 -12.91 12.81 23.73
N TYR A 127 -12.85 13.22 25.00
CA TYR A 127 -13.24 14.56 25.41
C TYR A 127 -12.41 15.64 24.71
N ASP A 128 -11.09 15.48 24.63
CA ASP A 128 -10.20 16.41 23.93
C ASP A 128 -10.50 16.47 22.42
N THR A 129 -10.90 15.34 21.83
CA THR A 129 -11.30 15.29 20.41
C THR A 129 -12.61 16.04 20.17
N VAL A 130 -13.64 15.80 20.99
CA VAL A 130 -14.96 16.46 20.89
C VAL A 130 -14.84 17.96 21.13
N LYS A 131 -14.07 18.36 22.15
CA LYS A 131 -13.79 19.76 22.43
C LYS A 131 -12.96 20.40 21.31
N GLY A 132 -11.99 19.67 20.76
CA GLY A 132 -11.11 20.14 19.67
C GLY A 132 -11.81 20.25 18.32
N SER A 133 -12.89 19.50 18.08
CA SER A 133 -13.70 19.60 16.87
C SER A 133 -14.71 20.75 16.90
N ASP A 134 -14.70 21.55 17.96
CA ASP A 134 -15.67 22.64 18.19
C ASP A 134 -17.12 22.11 18.19
N TRP A 135 -17.31 20.88 18.68
CA TRP A 135 -18.61 20.19 18.75
C TRP A 135 -19.29 19.92 17.39
N LEU A 136 -18.50 19.82 16.31
CA LEU A 136 -18.91 19.43 14.95
C LEU A 136 -18.26 18.11 14.52
#